data_AF-G0PP11-F1
#
_entry.id   AF-G0PP11-F1
#
_cell.length_a   1.000
_cell.length_b   1.000
_cell.length_c   1.000
_cell.angle_alpha   90.00
_cell.angle_beta   90.00
_cell.angle_gamma   90.00
#
_symmetry.space_group_name_H-M   'P 1'
#
loop_
_entity.id
_entity.type
_entity.pdbx_description
1 polymer ?
#
loop_
_entity_poly.entity_id
_entity_poly.type
_entity_poly.pdbx_seq_one_letter_code
_entity_poly.pdbx_strand_id
1 'polypeptide(L)'
;MEGRTLRDALVLMVEGFVQSKNLDERTRNILHLLCELDAWDKTKIDEPHFERRYAAYSELTKIWNGEESTNHIILAMILNSHFHLISTTTDLSLRMTAGNNVRAMVQYAGRTMPVAEKRLFLDNYLNPTVIAFVKHDVDAVREEALNTLGVMVKGFKESQHLAELDEFSNDDEEHDFLKNMNHIQLYRRQRAIRKLVDSVTNGEKSISFNAMNKYLVPIIHPYLVNYSAKYNAISDESLGLLKLVMSKAPWGKYCSYLENWLSRVEKATATKDNEFTDKALVRIVVAVIEAFHFDVSLEEGETYEVEEMLEDGEEVVKCEKQTILQRISKVILPRLSKSLDSQCFFSQAQAVEKNARNAETHATALHLDIQRAPIALAIVKLLQKLPDAVTGRHLHGYYFILLFS
;
A
#
# COMPACT_ATOMS: atom_id res chain seq x y z
N MET A 1 13.82 -20.61 16.93
CA MET A 1 13.20 -21.33 18.07
C MET A 1 11.89 -20.69 18.53
N GLU A 2 11.82 -19.38 18.83
CA GLU A 2 10.58 -18.73 19.31
C GLU A 2 9.36 -18.90 18.38
N GLY A 3 9.56 -18.84 17.05
CA GLY A 3 8.47 -19.04 16.09
C GLY A 3 7.89 -20.46 16.13
N ARG A 4 8.72 -21.48 16.34
CA ARG A 4 8.29 -22.88 16.41
C ARG A 4 7.50 -23.14 17.69
N THR A 5 7.97 -22.66 18.84
CA THR A 5 7.27 -22.83 20.12
C THR A 5 5.88 -22.18 20.13
N LEU A 6 5.72 -21.03 19.45
CA LEU A 6 4.41 -20.39 19.31
C LEU A 6 3.48 -21.19 18.39
N ARG A 7 4.00 -21.76 17.29
CA ARG A 7 3.21 -22.64 16.40
C ARG A 7 2.78 -23.91 17.11
N ASP A 8 3.66 -24.53 17.90
CA ASP A 8 3.33 -25.72 18.69
C ASP A 8 2.20 -25.42 19.69
N ALA A 9 2.23 -24.27 20.36
CA ALA A 9 1.15 -23.84 21.25
C ALA A 9 -0.18 -23.60 20.51
N LEU A 10 -0.14 -23.04 19.30
CA LEU A 10 -1.33 -22.87 18.46
C LEU A 10 -1.90 -24.22 18.02
N VAL A 11 -1.05 -25.17 17.60
CA VAL A 11 -1.46 -26.52 17.23
C VAL A 11 -2.13 -27.22 18.41
N LEU A 12 -1.54 -27.16 19.60
CA LEU A 12 -2.14 -27.73 20.82
C LEU A 12 -3.54 -27.13 21.12
N MET A 13 -3.72 -25.83 20.92
CA MET A 13 -5.04 -25.20 21.07
C MET A 13 -6.04 -25.75 20.06
N VAL A 14 -5.64 -25.90 18.79
CA VAL A 14 -6.49 -26.45 17.73
C VAL A 14 -6.81 -27.92 17.98
N GLU A 15 -5.84 -28.72 18.43
CA GLU A 15 -6.06 -30.11 18.84
C GLU A 15 -7.09 -30.22 19.97
N GLY A 16 -7.08 -29.27 20.92
CA GLY A 16 -8.11 -29.17 21.95
C GLY A 16 -9.51 -28.96 21.36
N PHE A 17 -9.66 -28.13 20.32
CA PHE A 17 -10.92 -27.97 19.60
C PHE A 17 -11.30 -29.23 18.83
N VAL A 18 -10.36 -29.92 18.18
CA VAL A 18 -10.60 -31.21 17.50
C VAL A 18 -11.19 -32.24 18.46
N GLN A 19 -10.76 -32.26 19.72
CA GLN A 19 -11.28 -33.19 20.74
C GLN A 19 -12.65 -32.77 21.30
N SER A 20 -13.13 -31.56 21.03
CA SER A 20 -14.40 -31.07 21.53
C SER A 20 -15.59 -31.84 20.94
N LYS A 21 -16.46 -32.36 21.81
CA LYS A 21 -17.71 -33.04 21.38
C LYS A 21 -18.81 -32.09 20.92
N ASN A 22 -18.62 -30.77 21.14
CA ASN A 22 -19.58 -29.74 20.75
C ASN A 22 -19.43 -29.30 19.28
N LEU A 23 -18.35 -29.73 18.61
CA LEU A 23 -18.14 -29.47 17.19
C LEU A 23 -18.62 -30.67 16.37
N ASP A 24 -19.22 -30.36 15.22
CA ASP A 24 -19.59 -31.39 14.25
C ASP A 24 -18.34 -32.10 13.68
N GLU A 25 -18.55 -33.28 13.12
CA GLU A 25 -17.46 -34.12 12.60
C GLU A 25 -16.66 -33.45 11.49
N ARG A 26 -17.34 -32.68 10.63
CA ARG A 26 -16.71 -32.03 9.50
C ARG A 26 -15.80 -30.88 9.94
N THR A 27 -16.27 -30.04 10.85
CA THR A 27 -15.44 -28.99 11.47
C THR A 27 -14.24 -29.58 12.17
N ARG A 28 -14.41 -30.68 12.93
CA ARG A 28 -13.28 -31.38 13.56
C ARG A 28 -12.29 -31.93 12.55
N ASN A 29 -12.75 -32.50 11.44
CA ASN A 29 -11.88 -32.99 10.37
C ASN A 29 -11.06 -31.84 9.76
N ILE A 30 -11.69 -30.69 9.44
CA ILE A 30 -10.98 -29.53 8.90
C ILE A 30 -9.93 -29.00 9.89
N LEU A 31 -10.26 -28.92 11.17
CA LEU A 31 -9.31 -28.49 12.22
C LEU A 31 -8.17 -29.50 12.41
N HIS A 32 -8.44 -30.80 12.30
CA HIS A 32 -7.39 -31.82 12.31
C HIS A 32 -6.44 -31.63 11.13
N LEU A 33 -6.97 -31.42 9.91
CA LEU A 33 -6.15 -31.14 8.74
C LEU A 33 -5.31 -29.87 8.92
N LEU A 34 -5.85 -28.84 9.59
CA LEU A 34 -5.08 -27.64 9.94
C LEU A 34 -3.89 -27.96 10.86
N CYS A 35 -4.03 -28.86 11.83
CA CYS A 35 -2.90 -29.33 12.64
C CYS A 35 -1.86 -30.08 11.80
N GLU A 36 -2.31 -30.91 10.86
CA GLU A 36 -1.42 -31.67 9.97
C GLU A 36 -0.58 -30.76 9.04
N LEU A 37 -1.10 -29.58 8.67
CA LEU A 37 -0.34 -28.58 7.90
C LEU A 37 0.90 -28.05 8.65
N ASP A 38 0.92 -28.16 9.97
CA ASP A 38 2.04 -27.76 10.83
C ASP A 38 2.93 -28.93 11.26
N ALA A 39 2.71 -30.14 10.73
CA ALA A 39 3.48 -31.32 11.13
C ALA A 39 5.01 -31.13 10.92
N TRP A 40 5.80 -31.51 11.92
CA TRP A 40 7.27 -31.49 11.90
C TRP A 40 7.85 -32.90 11.85
N ASP A 41 8.97 -33.06 11.16
CA ASP A 41 9.74 -34.30 11.19
C ASP A 41 10.34 -34.46 12.60
N LYS A 42 10.04 -35.58 13.27
CA LYS A 42 10.55 -35.86 14.62
C LYS A 42 12.01 -36.32 14.61
N THR A 43 12.52 -36.74 13.45
CA THR A 43 13.88 -37.25 13.27
C THR A 43 14.88 -36.16 12.90
N LYS A 44 14.38 -35.00 12.44
CA LYS A 44 15.21 -33.88 11.97
C LYS A 44 14.81 -32.59 12.67
N ILE A 45 15.79 -31.79 13.05
CA ILE A 45 15.55 -30.52 13.73
C ILE A 45 15.09 -29.49 12.71
N ASP A 46 13.97 -28.84 13.00
CA ASP A 46 13.42 -27.72 12.21
C ASP A 46 13.14 -28.06 10.73
N GLU A 47 12.83 -29.31 10.42
CA GLU A 47 12.34 -29.72 9.10
C GLU A 47 10.83 -30.05 9.11
N PRO A 48 10.04 -29.47 8.19
CA PRO A 48 8.64 -29.86 7.99
C PRO A 48 8.48 -31.35 7.68
N HIS A 49 7.41 -31.97 8.19
CA HIS A 49 7.02 -33.31 7.75
C HIS A 49 6.26 -33.22 6.42
N PHE A 50 7.01 -33.14 5.32
CA PHE A 50 6.46 -32.90 3.98
C PHE A 50 5.28 -33.82 3.61
N GLU A 51 5.42 -35.13 3.81
CA GLU A 51 4.38 -36.11 3.44
C GLU A 51 3.03 -35.84 4.12
N ARG A 52 3.01 -35.62 5.44
CA ARG A 52 1.80 -35.30 6.20
C ARG A 52 1.18 -33.98 5.74
N ARG A 53 2.00 -32.95 5.52
CA ARG A 53 1.53 -31.66 5.03
C ARG A 53 0.90 -31.77 3.64
N TYR A 54 1.54 -32.48 2.71
CA TYR A 54 0.97 -32.69 1.37
C TYR A 54 -0.31 -33.52 1.39
N ALA A 55 -0.38 -34.56 2.24
CA ALA A 55 -1.60 -35.32 2.42
C ALA A 55 -2.74 -34.42 2.93
N ALA A 56 -2.47 -33.56 3.93
CA ALA A 56 -3.44 -32.61 4.43
C ALA A 56 -3.91 -31.60 3.37
N TYR A 57 -2.98 -31.07 2.56
CA TYR A 57 -3.34 -30.22 1.42
C TYR A 57 -4.22 -30.93 0.39
N SER A 58 -3.96 -32.20 0.11
CA SER A 58 -4.78 -33.01 -0.79
C SER A 58 -6.21 -33.14 -0.27
N GLU A 59 -6.38 -33.49 1.01
CA GLU A 59 -7.70 -33.62 1.63
C GLU A 59 -8.44 -32.27 1.70
N LEU A 60 -7.77 -31.19 2.10
CA LEU A 60 -8.38 -29.85 2.08
C LEU A 60 -8.84 -29.45 0.68
N THR A 61 -8.06 -29.78 -0.36
CA THR A 61 -8.45 -29.51 -1.75
C THR A 61 -9.72 -30.25 -2.15
N LYS A 62 -9.91 -31.51 -1.68
CA LYS A 62 -11.17 -32.24 -1.88
C LYS A 62 -12.34 -31.54 -1.19
N ILE A 63 -12.14 -31.02 0.02
CA ILE A 63 -13.16 -30.27 0.75
C ILE A 63 -13.54 -28.98 0.00
N TRP A 64 -12.56 -28.24 -0.51
CA TRP A 64 -12.79 -27.00 -1.27
C TRP A 64 -13.44 -27.21 -2.64
N ASN A 65 -13.36 -28.43 -3.17
CA ASN A 65 -14.08 -28.82 -4.38
C ASN A 65 -15.53 -29.25 -4.13
N GLY A 66 -15.94 -29.41 -2.86
CA GLY A 66 -17.32 -29.71 -2.48
C GLY A 66 -18.22 -28.47 -2.39
N GLU A 67 -19.49 -28.71 -2.13
CA GLU A 67 -20.56 -27.67 -2.09
C GLU A 67 -21.05 -27.35 -0.67
N GLU A 68 -20.76 -28.21 0.30
CA GLU A 68 -21.22 -28.01 1.66
C GLU A 68 -20.42 -26.87 2.29
N SER A 69 -21.06 -25.84 2.87
CA SER A 69 -20.35 -24.66 3.41
C SER A 69 -19.72 -24.91 4.79
N THR A 70 -18.76 -24.09 5.20
CA THR A 70 -18.19 -24.09 6.56
C THR A 70 -18.13 -22.67 7.09
N ASN A 71 -17.93 -22.50 8.41
CA ASN A 71 -17.94 -21.21 9.05
C ASN A 71 -16.70 -20.36 8.68
N HIS A 72 -16.90 -19.06 8.46
CA HIS A 72 -15.85 -18.10 8.14
C HIS A 72 -14.67 -18.05 9.14
N ILE A 73 -14.88 -18.37 10.43
CA ILE A 73 -13.82 -18.42 11.45
C ILE A 73 -12.84 -19.56 11.14
N ILE A 74 -13.33 -20.73 10.73
CA ILE A 74 -12.48 -21.87 10.35
C ILE A 74 -11.64 -21.51 9.12
N LEU A 75 -12.27 -20.89 8.12
CA LEU A 75 -11.56 -20.40 6.94
C LEU A 75 -10.50 -19.33 7.30
N ALA A 76 -10.77 -18.48 8.28
CA ALA A 76 -9.81 -17.49 8.76
C ALA A 76 -8.59 -18.12 9.45
N MET A 77 -8.78 -19.18 10.24
CA MET A 77 -7.67 -19.92 10.84
C MET A 77 -6.77 -20.55 9.77
N ILE A 78 -7.40 -21.15 8.76
CA ILE A 78 -6.70 -21.75 7.63
C ILE A 78 -5.97 -20.68 6.81
N LEU A 79 -6.63 -19.55 6.50
CA LEU A 79 -6.05 -18.41 5.80
C LEU A 79 -4.76 -17.93 6.49
N ASN A 80 -4.81 -17.74 7.81
CA ASN A 80 -3.66 -17.32 8.60
C ASN A 80 -2.51 -18.33 8.50
N SER A 81 -2.80 -19.63 8.68
CA SER A 81 -1.79 -20.68 8.57
C SER A 81 -1.10 -20.71 7.21
N HIS A 82 -1.88 -20.57 6.13
CA HIS A 82 -1.33 -20.53 4.78
C HIS A 82 -0.46 -19.31 4.52
N PHE A 83 -0.94 -18.11 4.84
CA PHE A 83 -0.15 -16.89 4.61
C PHE A 83 1.08 -16.81 5.53
N HIS A 84 1.02 -17.38 6.72
CA HIS A 84 2.19 -17.62 7.55
C HIS A 84 3.21 -18.52 6.83
N LEU A 85 2.79 -19.66 6.28
CA LEU A 85 3.69 -20.54 5.54
C LEU A 85 4.26 -19.86 4.29
N ILE A 86 3.42 -19.18 3.49
CA ILE A 86 3.82 -18.47 2.27
C ILE A 86 4.90 -17.42 2.57
N SER A 87 4.80 -16.71 3.68
CA SER A 87 5.78 -15.68 4.07
C SER A 87 7.07 -16.25 4.65
N THR A 88 7.02 -17.41 5.29
CA THR A 88 8.16 -17.94 6.08
C THR A 88 8.92 -19.07 5.40
N THR A 89 8.28 -19.86 4.53
CA THR A 89 8.93 -21.02 3.91
C THR A 89 9.93 -20.60 2.83
N THR A 90 11.09 -21.25 2.80
CA THR A 90 12.03 -21.16 1.67
C THR A 90 11.76 -22.21 0.60
N ASP A 91 10.92 -23.22 0.90
CA ASP A 91 10.55 -24.26 -0.04
C ASP A 91 9.51 -23.76 -1.04
N LEU A 92 9.91 -23.68 -2.31
CA LEU A 92 9.05 -23.19 -3.39
C LEU A 92 7.82 -24.08 -3.59
N SER A 93 7.97 -25.40 -3.48
CA SER A 93 6.89 -26.34 -3.73
C SER A 93 5.80 -26.25 -2.67
N LEU A 94 6.17 -26.16 -1.38
CA LEU A 94 5.24 -25.93 -0.28
C LEU A 94 4.55 -24.57 -0.40
N ARG A 95 5.28 -23.52 -0.79
CA ARG A 95 4.70 -22.19 -1.03
C ARG A 95 3.62 -22.25 -2.12
N MET A 96 3.92 -22.87 -3.25
CA MET A 96 2.99 -23.03 -4.36
C MET A 96 1.76 -23.87 -3.96
N THR A 97 1.97 -24.96 -3.22
CA THR A 97 0.87 -25.80 -2.72
C THR A 97 -0.05 -25.01 -1.78
N ALA A 98 0.53 -24.23 -0.85
CA ALA A 98 -0.24 -23.37 0.03
C ALA A 98 -1.01 -22.28 -0.75
N GLY A 99 -0.35 -21.63 -1.71
CA GLY A 99 -0.98 -20.63 -2.59
C GLY A 99 -2.16 -21.20 -3.37
N ASN A 100 -2.00 -22.38 -3.96
CA ASN A 100 -3.08 -23.09 -4.66
C ASN A 100 -4.24 -23.42 -3.71
N ASN A 101 -3.95 -23.90 -2.50
CA ASN A 101 -5.00 -24.26 -1.54
C ASN A 101 -5.76 -23.02 -1.03
N VAL A 102 -5.08 -21.89 -0.77
CA VAL A 102 -5.75 -20.61 -0.45
C VAL A 102 -6.69 -20.20 -1.57
N ARG A 103 -6.24 -20.24 -2.83
CA ARG A 103 -7.10 -19.90 -3.96
C ARG A 103 -8.32 -20.81 -4.04
N ALA A 104 -8.14 -22.12 -3.92
CA ALA A 104 -9.25 -23.07 -3.90
C ALA A 104 -10.23 -22.79 -2.74
N MET A 105 -9.71 -22.50 -1.55
CA MET A 105 -10.51 -22.14 -0.38
C MET A 105 -11.30 -20.84 -0.59
N VAL A 106 -10.71 -19.82 -1.22
CA VAL A 106 -11.39 -18.55 -1.51
C VAL A 106 -12.45 -18.74 -2.60
N GLN A 107 -12.21 -19.57 -3.62
CA GLN A 107 -13.24 -19.95 -4.61
C GLN A 107 -14.39 -20.71 -3.95
N TYR A 108 -14.07 -21.65 -3.07
CA TYR A 108 -15.04 -22.40 -2.27
C TYR A 108 -15.91 -21.45 -1.44
N ALA A 109 -15.29 -20.54 -0.68
CA ALA A 109 -16.00 -19.53 0.11
C ALA A 109 -16.93 -18.67 -0.76
N GLY A 110 -16.42 -18.23 -1.91
CA GLY A 110 -17.17 -17.45 -2.90
C GLY A 110 -18.35 -18.20 -3.54
N ARG A 111 -18.35 -19.54 -3.54
CA ARG A 111 -19.44 -20.35 -4.12
C ARG A 111 -20.47 -20.79 -3.07
N THR A 112 -20.02 -21.26 -1.91
CA THR A 112 -20.86 -22.04 -0.99
C THR A 112 -21.40 -21.23 0.19
N MET A 113 -20.74 -20.13 0.57
CA MET A 113 -21.13 -19.38 1.78
C MET A 113 -22.35 -18.46 1.56
N PRO A 114 -23.19 -18.25 2.58
CA PRO A 114 -24.21 -17.19 2.56
C PRO A 114 -23.57 -15.80 2.44
N VAL A 115 -24.26 -14.86 1.80
CA VAL A 115 -23.75 -13.49 1.56
C VAL A 115 -23.30 -12.79 2.85
N ALA A 116 -24.06 -12.94 3.94
CA ALA A 116 -23.72 -12.33 5.23
C ALA A 116 -22.38 -12.87 5.78
N GLU A 117 -22.16 -14.18 5.72
CA GLU A 117 -20.89 -14.78 6.16
C GLU A 117 -19.74 -14.50 5.21
N LYS A 118 -19.98 -14.46 3.88
CA LYS A 118 -18.97 -14.02 2.91
C LYS A 118 -18.47 -12.63 3.24
N ARG A 119 -19.36 -11.71 3.59
CA ARG A 119 -19.00 -10.33 3.94
C ARG A 119 -18.15 -10.28 5.22
N LEU A 120 -18.52 -11.05 6.24
CA LEU A 120 -17.70 -11.18 7.46
C LEU A 120 -16.32 -11.74 7.15
N PHE A 121 -16.24 -12.79 6.33
CA PHE A 121 -14.96 -13.38 5.93
C PHE A 121 -14.09 -12.38 5.15
N LEU A 122 -14.71 -11.71 4.18
CA LEU A 122 -14.07 -10.75 3.30
C LEU A 122 -13.51 -9.55 4.08
N ASP A 123 -14.34 -8.90 4.89
CA ASP A 123 -14.01 -7.64 5.54
C ASP A 123 -13.06 -7.84 6.73
N ASN A 124 -13.25 -8.90 7.53
CA ASN A 124 -12.47 -9.10 8.75
C ASN A 124 -11.17 -9.90 8.53
N TYR A 125 -11.07 -10.70 7.46
CA TYR A 125 -9.95 -11.63 7.30
C TYR A 125 -9.26 -11.54 5.94
N LEU A 126 -9.99 -11.70 4.82
CA LEU A 126 -9.36 -11.69 3.50
C LEU A 126 -8.75 -10.34 3.16
N ASN A 127 -9.51 -9.25 3.31
CA ASN A 127 -9.02 -7.92 2.98
C ASN A 127 -7.80 -7.51 3.82
N PRO A 128 -7.81 -7.60 5.16
CA PRO A 128 -6.63 -7.28 5.96
C PRO A 128 -5.41 -8.13 5.58
N THR A 129 -5.60 -9.43 5.36
CA THR A 129 -4.51 -10.36 5.03
C THR A 129 -3.93 -10.06 3.65
N VAL A 130 -4.75 -10.04 2.60
CA VAL A 130 -4.28 -9.84 1.23
C VAL A 130 -3.66 -8.46 1.06
N ILE A 131 -4.25 -7.40 1.62
CA ILE A 131 -3.70 -6.03 1.55
C ILE A 131 -2.34 -5.93 2.27
N ALA A 132 -2.16 -6.63 3.39
CA ALA A 132 -0.86 -6.67 4.06
C ALA A 132 0.19 -7.40 3.20
N PHE A 133 -0.18 -8.52 2.58
CA PHE A 133 0.75 -9.37 1.86
C PHE A 133 1.09 -8.89 0.45
N VAL A 134 0.23 -8.13 -0.24
CA VAL A 134 0.59 -7.46 -1.50
C VAL A 134 1.65 -6.36 -1.31
N LYS A 135 1.88 -5.92 -0.06
CA LYS A 135 2.93 -4.95 0.27
C LYS A 135 4.22 -5.61 0.77
N HIS A 136 4.27 -6.93 0.86
CA HIS A 136 5.40 -7.66 1.43
C HIS A 136 6.69 -7.45 0.62
N ASP A 137 7.85 -7.43 1.26
CA ASP A 137 9.13 -7.12 0.58
C ASP A 137 9.58 -8.22 -0.40
N VAL A 138 9.16 -9.46 -0.15
CA VAL A 138 9.47 -10.61 -1.01
C VAL A 138 8.47 -10.75 -2.17
N ASP A 139 8.95 -10.67 -3.42
CA ASP A 139 8.14 -10.78 -4.65
C ASP A 139 7.24 -12.02 -4.68
N ALA A 140 7.79 -13.20 -4.37
CA ALA A 140 7.02 -14.46 -4.39
C ALA A 140 5.89 -14.50 -3.34
N VAL A 141 5.96 -13.67 -2.28
CA VAL A 141 4.86 -13.54 -1.31
C VAL A 141 3.76 -12.64 -1.88
N ARG A 142 4.15 -11.52 -2.50
CA ARG A 142 3.21 -10.61 -3.17
C ARG A 142 2.48 -11.31 -4.32
N GLU A 143 3.17 -12.18 -5.05
CA GLU A 143 2.61 -12.99 -6.12
C GLU A 143 1.44 -13.86 -5.66
N GLU A 144 1.59 -14.58 -4.54
CA GLU A 144 0.51 -15.38 -3.98
C GLU A 144 -0.66 -14.51 -3.48
N ALA A 145 -0.38 -13.34 -2.93
CA ALA A 145 -1.41 -12.39 -2.52
C ALA A 145 -2.18 -11.81 -3.71
N LEU A 146 -1.50 -11.44 -4.79
CA LEU A 146 -2.11 -10.97 -6.05
C LEU A 146 -2.96 -12.06 -6.71
N ASN A 147 -2.44 -13.29 -6.77
CA ASN A 147 -3.20 -14.43 -7.29
C ASN A 147 -4.46 -14.70 -6.45
N THR A 148 -4.36 -14.54 -5.12
CA THR A 148 -5.52 -14.64 -4.21
C THR A 148 -6.53 -13.51 -4.48
N LEU A 149 -6.08 -12.28 -4.68
CA LEU A 149 -6.95 -11.16 -5.07
C LEU A 149 -7.68 -11.42 -6.39
N GLY A 150 -7.00 -12.03 -7.38
CA GLY A 150 -7.61 -12.43 -8.65
C GLY A 150 -8.77 -13.42 -8.49
N VAL A 151 -8.72 -14.27 -7.47
CA VAL A 151 -9.86 -15.13 -7.12
C VAL A 151 -10.93 -14.37 -6.35
N MET A 152 -10.54 -13.47 -5.44
CA MET A 152 -11.49 -12.66 -4.66
C MET A 152 -12.41 -11.83 -5.56
N VAL A 153 -11.88 -11.18 -6.61
CA VAL A 153 -12.69 -10.37 -7.53
C VAL A 153 -13.78 -11.17 -8.24
N LYS A 154 -13.55 -12.46 -8.50
CA LYS A 154 -14.52 -13.35 -9.13
C LYS A 154 -15.54 -13.91 -8.14
N GLY A 155 -15.12 -14.20 -6.90
CA GLY A 155 -15.93 -14.91 -5.89
C GLY A 155 -16.76 -14.03 -4.96
N PHE A 156 -16.48 -12.73 -4.86
CA PHE A 156 -17.09 -11.82 -3.87
C PHE A 156 -17.70 -10.57 -4.53
N LYS A 157 -18.56 -10.79 -5.52
CA LYS A 157 -19.17 -9.73 -6.35
C LYS A 157 -20.13 -8.81 -5.58
N GLU A 158 -20.54 -9.20 -4.38
CA GLU A 158 -21.36 -8.39 -3.48
C GLU A 158 -20.59 -7.19 -2.91
N SER A 159 -19.25 -7.21 -2.99
CA SER A 159 -18.41 -6.06 -2.68
C SER A 159 -18.27 -5.16 -3.90
N GLN A 160 -18.84 -3.96 -3.83
CA GLN A 160 -18.72 -2.95 -4.88
C GLN A 160 -17.26 -2.70 -5.29
N HIS A 161 -16.33 -2.60 -4.33
CA HIS A 161 -14.92 -2.36 -4.64
C HIS A 161 -14.26 -3.50 -5.41
N LEU A 162 -14.67 -4.76 -5.18
CA LEU A 162 -14.15 -5.91 -5.94
C LEU A 162 -14.81 -6.02 -7.30
N ALA A 163 -16.10 -5.69 -7.40
CA ALA A 163 -16.81 -5.62 -8.68
C ALA A 163 -16.20 -4.56 -9.61
N GLU A 164 -15.88 -3.37 -9.09
CA GLU A 164 -15.18 -2.32 -9.84
C GLU A 164 -13.78 -2.78 -10.29
N LEU A 165 -13.06 -3.54 -9.47
CA LEU A 165 -11.75 -4.08 -9.84
C LEU A 165 -11.88 -5.20 -10.91
N ASP A 166 -12.97 -5.97 -10.87
CA ASP A 166 -13.25 -7.04 -11.84
C ASP A 166 -13.49 -6.51 -13.26
N GLU A 167 -13.88 -5.25 -13.42
CA GLU A 167 -13.98 -4.60 -14.74
C GLU A 167 -12.63 -4.55 -15.49
N PHE A 168 -11.51 -4.70 -14.76
CA PHE A 168 -10.15 -4.76 -15.32
C PHE A 168 -9.66 -6.19 -15.52
N SER A 169 -10.46 -7.19 -15.20
CA SER A 169 -10.20 -8.59 -15.52
C SER A 169 -10.48 -8.89 -17.00
N ASN A 170 -9.80 -9.87 -17.57
CA ASN A 170 -10.05 -10.33 -18.93
C ASN A 170 -9.76 -11.84 -19.07
N ASP A 171 -10.48 -12.51 -19.96
CA ASP A 171 -10.22 -13.93 -20.25
C ASP A 171 -8.87 -14.11 -20.97
N ASP A 172 -8.49 -13.14 -21.82
CA ASP A 172 -7.16 -13.05 -22.39
C ASP A 172 -6.17 -12.52 -21.33
N GLU A 173 -5.22 -13.37 -20.95
CA GLU A 173 -4.20 -13.05 -19.95
C GLU A 173 -3.34 -11.85 -20.32
N GLU A 174 -3.21 -11.51 -21.60
CA GLU A 174 -2.47 -10.31 -22.05
C GLU A 174 -3.21 -9.00 -21.77
N HIS A 175 -4.50 -9.09 -21.46
CA HIS A 175 -5.39 -7.96 -21.22
C HIS A 175 -5.87 -7.89 -19.76
N ASP A 176 -5.73 -8.97 -18.98
CA ASP A 176 -6.11 -9.01 -17.56
C ASP A 176 -5.13 -8.22 -16.68
N PHE A 177 -5.64 -7.23 -15.93
CA PHE A 177 -4.79 -6.37 -15.11
C PHE A 177 -4.03 -7.14 -14.02
N LEU A 178 -4.71 -7.98 -13.23
CA LEU A 178 -4.09 -8.67 -12.09
C LEU A 178 -3.07 -9.72 -12.54
N LYS A 179 -3.37 -10.49 -13.61
CA LYS A 179 -2.41 -11.42 -14.21
C LYS A 179 -1.17 -10.70 -14.72
N ASN A 180 -1.33 -9.59 -15.43
CA ASN A 180 -0.17 -8.82 -15.93
C ASN A 180 0.61 -8.14 -14.81
N MET A 181 -0.05 -7.68 -13.73
CA MET A 181 0.63 -7.16 -12.54
C MET A 181 1.47 -8.21 -11.82
N ASN A 182 1.13 -9.49 -11.98
CA ASN A 182 1.88 -10.59 -11.40
C ASN A 182 2.97 -11.17 -12.33
N HIS A 183 2.96 -10.78 -13.61
CA HIS A 183 3.84 -11.35 -14.62
C HIS A 183 5.34 -11.19 -14.29
N ILE A 184 6.17 -12.18 -14.59
CA ILE A 184 7.62 -12.17 -14.28
C ILE A 184 8.38 -11.00 -14.95
N GLN A 185 7.95 -10.58 -16.15
CA GLN A 185 8.52 -9.43 -16.86
C GLN A 185 7.94 -8.11 -16.36
N LEU A 186 8.80 -7.20 -15.87
CA LEU A 186 8.40 -5.88 -15.39
C LEU A 186 7.71 -5.01 -16.45
N TYR A 187 8.07 -5.14 -17.73
CA TYR A 187 7.42 -4.40 -18.82
C TYR A 187 5.92 -4.73 -18.94
N ARG A 188 5.51 -5.98 -18.66
CA ARG A 188 4.08 -6.33 -18.67
C ARG A 188 3.34 -5.66 -17.51
N ARG A 189 3.94 -5.62 -16.32
CA ARG A 189 3.41 -4.89 -15.16
C ARG A 189 3.27 -3.39 -15.45
N GLN A 190 4.29 -2.78 -16.05
CA GLN A 190 4.27 -1.37 -16.50
C GLN A 190 3.10 -1.10 -17.45
N ARG A 191 2.97 -1.92 -18.50
CA ARG A 191 1.90 -1.80 -19.49
C ARG A 191 0.52 -1.96 -18.85
N ALA A 192 0.37 -2.85 -17.87
CA ALA A 192 -0.89 -3.04 -17.16
C ALA A 192 -1.30 -1.79 -16.37
N ILE A 193 -0.36 -1.18 -15.63
CA ILE A 193 -0.61 0.08 -14.92
C ILE A 193 -1.01 1.18 -15.91
N ARG A 194 -0.24 1.35 -16.99
CA ARG A 194 -0.50 2.37 -18.00
C ARG A 194 -1.88 2.22 -18.63
N LYS A 195 -2.23 1.01 -19.10
CA LYS A 195 -3.56 0.71 -19.68
C LYS A 195 -4.69 1.03 -18.70
N LEU A 196 -4.53 0.68 -17.41
CA LEU A 196 -5.52 1.00 -16.38
C LEU A 196 -5.68 2.52 -16.26
N VAL A 197 -4.58 3.26 -16.10
CA VAL A 197 -4.60 4.72 -15.98
C VAL A 197 -5.23 5.38 -17.20
N ASP A 198 -4.84 4.96 -18.41
CA ASP A 198 -5.37 5.49 -19.67
C ASP A 198 -6.88 5.23 -19.78
N SER A 199 -7.33 4.00 -19.51
CA SER A 199 -8.76 3.65 -19.60
C SER A 199 -9.63 4.44 -18.63
N VAL A 200 -9.13 4.73 -17.43
CA VAL A 200 -9.87 5.53 -16.43
C VAL A 200 -9.83 7.02 -16.76
N THR A 201 -8.70 7.51 -17.26
CA THR A 201 -8.53 8.94 -17.60
C THR A 201 -9.31 9.32 -18.85
N ASN A 202 -9.38 8.41 -19.83
CA ASN A 202 -10.16 8.59 -21.06
C ASN A 202 -11.67 8.38 -20.86
N GLY A 203 -12.10 7.96 -19.65
CA GLY A 203 -13.50 7.69 -19.35
C GLY A 203 -14.04 6.38 -19.94
N GLU A 204 -13.17 5.47 -20.41
CA GLU A 204 -13.56 4.15 -20.93
C GLU A 204 -14.03 3.23 -19.81
N LYS A 205 -13.39 3.33 -18.63
CA LYS A 205 -13.72 2.56 -17.44
C LYS A 205 -13.81 3.47 -16.22
N SER A 206 -14.58 3.05 -15.22
CA SER A 206 -14.75 3.81 -13.98
C SER A 206 -14.34 2.98 -12.78
N ILE A 207 -13.65 3.62 -11.84
CA ILE A 207 -13.29 3.01 -10.56
C ILE A 207 -13.26 4.09 -9.49
N SER A 208 -13.83 3.78 -8.33
CA SER A 208 -13.94 4.70 -7.21
C SER A 208 -12.58 4.93 -6.53
N PHE A 209 -12.41 6.09 -5.90
CA PHE A 209 -11.26 6.35 -5.04
C PHE A 209 -11.10 5.26 -3.96
N ASN A 210 -12.20 4.81 -3.35
CA ASN A 210 -12.17 3.81 -2.28
C ASN A 210 -11.63 2.46 -2.78
N ALA A 211 -12.06 1.99 -3.95
CA ALA A 211 -11.54 0.76 -4.55
C ALA A 211 -10.05 0.89 -4.91
N MET A 212 -9.65 1.99 -5.56
CA MET A 212 -8.25 2.21 -5.91
C MET A 212 -7.36 2.35 -4.68
N ASN A 213 -7.78 3.10 -3.68
CA ASN A 213 -7.02 3.28 -2.45
C ASN A 213 -6.90 1.98 -1.65
N LYS A 214 -7.93 1.13 -1.67
CA LYS A 214 -7.95 -0.15 -0.96
C LYS A 214 -7.07 -1.21 -1.63
N TYR A 215 -7.12 -1.33 -2.96
CA TYR A 215 -6.43 -2.42 -3.68
C TYR A 215 -5.25 -1.93 -4.52
N LEU A 216 -5.42 -0.89 -5.34
CA LEU A 216 -4.38 -0.48 -6.27
C LEU A 216 -3.17 0.19 -5.59
N VAL A 217 -3.40 1.08 -4.61
CA VAL A 217 -2.31 1.75 -3.89
C VAL A 217 -1.39 0.75 -3.18
N PRO A 218 -1.89 -0.26 -2.44
CA PRO A 218 -1.05 -1.32 -1.89
C PRO A 218 -0.27 -2.11 -2.94
N ILE A 219 -0.88 -2.44 -4.09
CA ILE A 219 -0.24 -3.19 -5.18
C ILE A 219 0.98 -2.43 -5.74
N ILE A 220 0.86 -1.10 -5.92
CA ILE A 220 1.96 -0.29 -6.45
C ILE A 220 2.97 0.16 -5.39
N HIS A 221 2.66 0.02 -4.10
CA HIS A 221 3.50 0.50 -3.01
C HIS A 221 4.97 0.03 -3.10
N PRO A 222 5.28 -1.25 -3.36
CA PRO A 222 6.67 -1.71 -3.49
C PRO A 222 7.44 -1.01 -4.62
N TYR A 223 6.76 -0.65 -5.71
CA TYR A 223 7.36 0.04 -6.86
C TYR A 223 7.43 1.56 -6.67
N LEU A 224 6.58 2.12 -5.80
CA LEU A 224 6.67 3.53 -5.39
C LEU A 224 7.92 3.76 -4.55
N VAL A 225 8.21 2.88 -3.59
CA VAL A 225 9.35 3.04 -2.66
C VAL A 225 10.67 2.48 -3.20
N ASN A 226 10.66 1.64 -4.23
CA ASN A 226 11.87 1.13 -4.88
C ASN A 226 12.14 1.86 -6.20
N TYR A 227 13.12 2.77 -6.19
CA TYR A 227 13.58 3.52 -7.36
C TYR A 227 14.97 3.10 -7.84
N SER A 228 15.35 1.82 -7.71
CA SER A 228 16.58 1.33 -8.34
C SER A 228 16.46 1.29 -9.87
N ALA A 229 17.59 1.25 -10.58
CA ALA A 229 17.63 1.26 -12.04
C ALA A 229 16.77 0.15 -12.70
N LYS A 230 16.62 -1.00 -12.04
CA LYS A 230 15.76 -2.11 -12.50
C LYS A 230 14.26 -1.77 -12.45
N TYR A 231 13.83 -0.98 -11.47
CA TYR A 231 12.42 -0.70 -11.20
C TYR A 231 12.01 0.73 -11.59
N ASN A 232 12.90 1.56 -12.14
CA ASN A 232 12.63 2.96 -12.48
C ASN A 232 11.37 3.15 -13.35
N ALA A 233 11.20 2.39 -14.42
CA ALA A 233 10.10 2.54 -15.37
C ALA A 233 8.76 2.11 -14.75
N ILE A 234 8.74 1.04 -13.95
CA ILE A 234 7.51 0.66 -13.22
C ILE A 234 7.20 1.63 -12.09
N SER A 235 8.23 2.23 -11.49
CA SER A 235 8.08 3.30 -10.51
C SER A 235 7.44 4.53 -11.14
N ASP A 236 7.82 4.91 -12.37
CA ASP A 236 7.20 6.01 -13.12
C ASP A 236 5.70 5.73 -13.39
N GLU A 237 5.36 4.54 -13.90
CA GLU A 237 3.95 4.16 -14.12
C GLU A 237 3.16 4.13 -12.81
N SER A 238 3.78 3.65 -11.72
CA SER A 238 3.16 3.61 -10.39
C SER A 238 2.88 5.01 -9.86
N LEU A 239 3.76 5.99 -10.11
CA LEU A 239 3.48 7.39 -9.78
C LEU A 239 2.33 7.95 -10.63
N GLY A 240 2.23 7.56 -11.90
CA GLY A 240 1.09 7.90 -12.76
C GLY A 240 -0.23 7.40 -12.16
N LEU A 241 -0.28 6.14 -11.72
CA LEU A 241 -1.44 5.60 -11.03
C LEU A 241 -1.70 6.32 -9.70
N LEU A 242 -0.68 6.58 -8.89
CA LEU A 242 -0.85 7.33 -7.64
C LEU A 242 -1.46 8.72 -7.89
N LYS A 243 -1.03 9.44 -8.93
CA LYS A 243 -1.62 10.74 -9.31
C LYS A 243 -3.10 10.61 -9.64
N LEU A 244 -3.49 9.60 -10.42
CA LEU A 244 -4.89 9.32 -10.73
C LEU A 244 -5.72 9.01 -9.47
N VAL A 245 -5.15 8.26 -8.52
CA VAL A 245 -5.85 7.99 -7.25
C VAL A 245 -6.03 9.27 -6.44
N MET A 246 -4.96 10.07 -6.30
CA MET A 246 -4.98 11.30 -5.50
C MET A 246 -5.83 12.41 -6.13
N SER A 247 -6.00 12.43 -7.45
CA SER A 247 -6.88 13.40 -8.14
C SER A 247 -8.37 13.13 -7.92
N LYS A 248 -8.72 11.98 -7.33
CA LYS A 248 -10.09 11.62 -6.92
C LYS A 248 -10.25 11.53 -5.41
N ALA A 249 -9.21 11.85 -4.63
CA ALA A 249 -9.21 11.65 -3.19
C ALA A 249 -9.98 12.76 -2.46
N PRO A 250 -10.83 12.44 -1.47
CA PRO A 250 -11.39 13.46 -0.59
C PRO A 250 -10.29 14.10 0.27
N TRP A 251 -10.47 15.37 0.65
CA TRP A 251 -9.44 16.18 1.32
C TRP A 251 -8.79 15.48 2.51
N GLY A 252 -9.59 14.91 3.43
CA GLY A 252 -9.06 14.24 4.62
C GLY A 252 -8.10 13.08 4.30
N LYS A 253 -8.38 12.31 3.23
CA LYS A 253 -7.50 11.21 2.79
C LYS A 253 -6.28 11.74 2.05
N TYR A 254 -6.47 12.72 1.16
CA TYR A 254 -5.37 13.39 0.46
C TYR A 254 -4.36 14.01 1.43
N CYS A 255 -4.84 14.83 2.37
CA CYS A 255 -4.04 15.54 3.35
C CYS A 255 -3.30 14.57 4.28
N SER A 256 -3.99 13.55 4.82
CA SER A 256 -3.35 12.52 5.63
C SER A 256 -2.26 11.77 4.87
N TYR A 257 -2.50 11.44 3.60
CA TYR A 257 -1.50 10.75 2.77
C TYR A 257 -0.27 11.63 2.55
N LEU A 258 -0.46 12.90 2.16
CA LEU A 258 0.63 13.86 1.96
C LEU A 258 1.45 14.07 3.23
N GLU A 259 0.80 14.31 4.38
CA GLU A 259 1.49 14.55 5.65
C GLU A 259 2.30 13.35 6.15
N ASN A 260 1.78 12.13 5.90
CA ASN A 260 2.49 10.90 6.24
C ASN A 260 3.78 10.75 5.42
N TRP A 261 3.74 11.03 4.12
CA TRP A 261 4.94 10.97 3.27
C TRP A 261 5.90 12.12 3.57
N LEU A 262 5.40 13.33 3.86
CA LEU A 262 6.24 14.42 4.36
C LEU A 262 6.97 14.05 5.64
N SER A 263 6.30 13.36 6.59
CA SER A 263 6.95 12.89 7.81
C SER A 263 8.07 11.89 7.53
N ARG A 264 7.91 11.04 6.51
CA ARG A 264 8.96 10.10 6.08
C ARG A 264 10.15 10.83 5.46
N VAL A 265 9.90 11.85 4.62
CA VAL A 265 10.94 12.71 4.06
C VAL A 265 11.71 13.41 5.19
N GLU A 266 11.01 14.03 6.15
CA GLU A 266 11.61 14.71 7.30
C GLU A 266 12.44 13.78 8.20
N LYS A 267 11.99 12.53 8.40
CA LYS A 267 12.75 11.53 9.16
C LYS A 267 14.00 11.09 8.40
N ALA A 268 13.88 10.84 7.09
CA ALA A 268 14.99 10.43 6.24
C ALA A 268 16.07 11.51 6.15
N THR A 269 15.69 12.79 6.14
CA THR A 269 16.66 13.91 6.14
C THR A 269 17.34 14.12 7.50
N ALA A 270 16.78 13.62 8.60
CA ALA A 270 17.34 13.78 9.95
C ALA A 270 18.40 12.72 10.32
N THR A 271 18.33 11.51 9.76
CA THR A 271 19.31 10.44 10.03
C THR A 271 20.49 10.52 9.06
N LYS A 272 21.68 10.83 9.60
CA LYS A 272 22.91 11.22 8.89
C LYS A 272 23.58 10.15 7.99
N ASP A 273 23.02 8.95 7.84
CA ASP A 273 23.71 7.82 7.20
C ASP A 273 23.21 7.43 5.79
N ASN A 274 22.29 8.17 5.17
CA ASN A 274 21.66 7.70 3.93
C ASN A 274 22.04 8.54 2.70
N GLU A 275 22.95 8.01 1.89
CA GLU A 275 23.26 8.39 0.49
C GLU A 275 22.03 8.37 -0.46
N PHE A 276 20.87 8.02 0.06
CA PHE A 276 19.56 8.15 -0.55
C PHE A 276 18.66 8.92 0.44
N THR A 277 18.71 10.25 0.48
CA THR A 277 17.46 11.01 0.67
C THR A 277 16.53 10.46 -0.38
N ASP A 278 15.62 9.60 0.06
CA ASP A 278 15.09 8.57 -0.81
C ASP A 278 14.29 9.25 -1.93
N LYS A 279 14.93 9.36 -3.10
CA LYS A 279 14.42 10.03 -4.29
C LYS A 279 13.01 9.51 -4.62
N ALA A 280 12.71 8.28 -4.22
CA ALA A 280 11.38 7.70 -4.22
C ALA A 280 10.38 8.51 -3.35
N LEU A 281 10.67 8.76 -2.06
CA LEU A 281 9.83 9.55 -1.16
C LEU A 281 9.54 10.95 -1.71
N VAL A 282 10.58 11.63 -2.22
CA VAL A 282 10.42 12.95 -2.82
C VAL A 282 9.50 12.89 -4.03
N ARG A 283 9.72 11.93 -4.94
CA ARG A 283 8.87 11.73 -6.12
C ARG A 283 7.41 11.42 -5.75
N ILE A 284 7.17 10.68 -4.67
CA ILE A 284 5.82 10.41 -4.15
C ILE A 284 5.16 11.71 -3.67
N VAL A 285 5.83 12.50 -2.83
CA VAL A 285 5.32 13.81 -2.35
C VAL A 285 4.98 14.73 -3.52
N VAL A 286 5.89 14.84 -4.49
CA VAL A 286 5.69 15.64 -5.71
C VAL A 286 4.46 15.15 -6.48
N ALA A 287 4.32 13.84 -6.69
CA ALA A 287 3.18 13.29 -7.40
C ALA A 287 1.83 13.58 -6.70
N VAL A 288 1.79 13.47 -5.38
CA VAL A 288 0.59 13.82 -4.59
C VAL A 288 0.25 15.30 -4.74
N ILE A 289 1.24 16.19 -4.64
CA ILE A 289 1.06 17.65 -4.80
C ILE A 289 0.56 18.00 -6.21
N GLU A 290 1.12 17.38 -7.25
CA GLU A 290 0.67 17.62 -8.63
C GLU A 290 -0.79 17.20 -8.85
N ALA A 291 -1.28 16.21 -8.11
CA ALA A 291 -2.66 15.74 -8.13
C ALA A 291 -3.65 16.59 -7.30
N PHE A 292 -3.20 17.72 -6.74
CA PHE A 292 -4.09 18.67 -6.04
C PHE A 292 -5.20 19.17 -6.98
N HIS A 293 -6.46 18.99 -6.58
CA HIS A 293 -7.64 19.26 -7.42
C HIS A 293 -8.75 20.01 -6.67
N PHE A 294 -8.52 20.40 -5.41
CA PHE A 294 -9.53 21.06 -4.60
C PHE A 294 -9.72 22.50 -5.07
N ASP A 295 -10.97 22.91 -5.27
CA ASP A 295 -11.31 24.30 -5.53
C ASP A 295 -11.16 25.10 -4.24
N VAL A 296 -10.12 25.92 -4.20
CA VAL A 296 -9.82 26.83 -3.08
C VAL A 296 -9.81 28.29 -3.53
N SER A 297 -10.40 28.58 -4.70
CA SER A 297 -10.58 29.96 -5.17
C SER A 297 -11.42 30.77 -4.17
N LEU A 298 -11.02 32.03 -3.98
CA LEU A 298 -11.76 33.02 -3.18
C LEU A 298 -12.58 33.88 -4.13
N GLU A 299 -13.85 34.09 -3.80
CA GLU A 299 -14.74 34.99 -4.56
C GLU A 299 -14.47 36.46 -4.23
N GLU A 300 -14.96 37.39 -5.06
CA GLU A 300 -14.83 38.84 -4.81
C GLU A 300 -15.46 39.21 -3.46
N GLY A 301 -14.62 39.65 -2.51
CA GLY A 301 -15.05 40.02 -1.16
C GLY A 301 -14.80 38.97 -0.08
N GLU A 302 -14.41 37.73 -0.45
CA GLU A 302 -13.96 36.74 0.54
C GLU A 302 -12.53 37.04 0.99
N THR A 303 -12.34 37.26 2.29
CA THR A 303 -11.02 37.44 2.89
C THR A 303 -10.46 36.10 3.38
N TYR A 304 -9.19 35.83 3.04
CA TYR A 304 -8.43 34.78 3.70
C TYR A 304 -7.96 35.30 5.06
N GLU A 305 -8.72 35.02 6.10
CA GLU A 305 -8.32 35.30 7.47
C GLU A 305 -7.60 34.08 8.05
N VAL A 306 -6.31 34.25 8.31
CA VAL A 306 -5.56 33.33 9.16
C VAL A 306 -6.00 33.68 10.57
N GLU A 307 -7.09 33.09 11.06
CA GLU A 307 -7.43 33.21 12.47
C GLU A 307 -6.24 32.70 13.29
N GLU A 308 -5.56 33.61 14.01
CA GLU A 308 -4.86 33.22 15.23
C GLU A 308 -5.90 32.57 16.13
N MET A 309 -5.55 31.48 16.81
CA MET A 309 -6.51 30.79 17.69
C MET A 309 -6.99 31.81 18.73
N LEU A 310 -8.21 32.31 18.57
CA LEU A 310 -8.88 33.07 19.62
C LEU A 310 -9.15 32.09 20.77
N GLU A 311 -8.81 32.51 21.97
CA GLU A 311 -8.97 31.73 23.21
C GLU A 311 -10.44 31.50 23.60
N ASP A 312 -11.41 32.05 22.86
CA ASP A 312 -12.84 31.84 23.09
C ASP A 312 -13.45 30.88 22.05
N GLY A 313 -13.95 29.75 22.56
CA GLY A 313 -14.43 28.59 21.81
C GLY A 313 -15.76 28.79 21.08
N GLU A 314 -15.84 29.75 20.17
CA GLU A 314 -16.87 29.74 19.13
C GLU A 314 -16.40 28.88 17.94
N GLU A 315 -17.01 27.70 17.77
CA GLU A 315 -16.86 26.90 16.55
C GLU A 315 -17.50 27.64 15.37
N VAL A 316 -16.73 28.51 14.73
CA VAL A 316 -17.09 29.05 13.41
C VAL A 316 -17.17 27.86 12.45
N VAL A 317 -18.30 27.70 11.77
CA VAL A 317 -18.49 26.70 10.70
C VAL A 317 -17.54 27.08 9.57
N LYS A 318 -16.33 26.53 9.58
CA LYS A 318 -15.32 26.77 8.55
C LYS A 318 -15.78 26.10 7.26
N CYS A 319 -15.91 26.88 6.19
CA CYS A 319 -16.09 26.34 4.85
C CYS A 319 -14.95 25.36 4.53
N GLU A 320 -15.23 24.29 3.77
CA GLU A 320 -14.23 23.29 3.37
C GLU A 320 -13.01 23.97 2.72
N LYS A 321 -13.23 24.98 1.87
CA LYS A 321 -12.20 25.82 1.25
C LYS A 321 -11.26 26.45 2.29
N GLN A 322 -11.81 27.09 3.32
CA GLN A 322 -11.04 27.73 4.38
C GLN A 322 -10.25 26.70 5.19
N THR A 323 -10.83 25.54 5.49
CA THR A 323 -10.14 24.46 6.20
C THR A 323 -8.93 23.96 5.41
N ILE A 324 -9.08 23.77 4.10
CA ILE A 324 -8.01 23.38 3.18
C ILE A 324 -6.91 24.45 3.16
N LEU A 325 -7.27 25.71 2.91
CA LEU A 325 -6.34 26.83 2.85
C LEU A 325 -5.57 27.05 4.16
N GLN A 326 -6.26 26.96 5.31
CA GLN A 326 -5.63 27.06 6.63
C GLN A 326 -4.63 25.93 6.85
N ARG A 327 -4.98 24.68 6.51
CA ARG A 327 -4.07 23.54 6.69
C ARG A 327 -2.88 23.61 5.73
N ILE A 328 -3.09 24.01 4.47
CA ILE A 328 -1.99 24.19 3.52
C ILE A 328 -1.01 25.25 4.03
N SER A 329 -1.51 26.41 4.46
CA SER A 329 -0.68 27.55 4.84
C SER A 329 0.01 27.36 6.20
N LYS A 330 -0.67 26.75 7.19
CA LYS A 330 -0.12 26.56 8.54
C LYS A 330 0.69 25.28 8.71
N VAL A 331 0.48 24.26 7.87
CA VAL A 331 1.11 22.93 8.06
C VAL A 331 1.88 22.47 6.83
N ILE A 332 1.24 22.39 5.66
CA ILE A 332 1.89 21.78 4.47
C ILE A 332 3.04 22.66 3.94
N LEU A 333 2.79 23.95 3.69
CA LEU A 333 3.80 24.86 3.16
C LEU A 333 5.00 25.04 4.11
N PRO A 334 4.83 25.23 5.43
CA PRO A 334 5.96 25.30 6.36
C PRO A 334 6.79 24.01 6.39
N ARG A 335 6.16 22.82 6.31
CA ARG A 335 6.88 21.54 6.28
C ARG A 335 7.64 21.32 4.98
N LEU A 336 7.05 21.74 3.85
CA LEU A 336 7.71 21.75 2.55
C LEU A 336 8.88 22.74 2.52
N SER A 337 8.71 23.95 3.08
CA SER A 337 9.79 24.93 3.27
C SER A 337 10.93 24.34 4.11
N LYS A 338 10.61 23.73 5.25
CA LYS A 338 11.63 23.11 6.12
C LYS A 338 12.38 21.98 5.43
N SER A 339 11.74 21.29 4.49
CA SER A 339 12.38 20.26 3.66
C SER A 339 13.33 20.85 2.61
N LEU A 340 13.16 22.13 2.27
CA LEU A 340 14.06 22.91 1.40
C LEU A 340 15.13 23.68 2.18
N ASP A 341 14.82 24.12 3.42
CA ASP A 341 15.64 25.06 4.16
C ASP A 341 17.02 24.51 4.51
N SER A 342 18.00 25.21 3.95
CA SER A 342 19.42 24.95 4.02
C SER A 342 20.00 25.05 5.43
N GLN A 343 19.34 25.62 6.44
CA GLN A 343 19.94 25.87 7.76
C GLN A 343 20.27 24.59 8.56
N CYS A 344 19.48 23.53 8.39
CA CYS A 344 19.86 22.21 8.92
C CYS A 344 21.18 21.71 8.27
N PHE A 345 21.38 22.06 7.00
CA PHE A 345 22.56 21.72 6.23
C PHE A 345 23.73 22.69 6.39
N PHE A 346 23.55 24.00 6.57
CA PHE A 346 24.65 24.96 6.76
C PHE A 346 25.44 24.66 8.03
N SER A 347 24.80 24.15 9.08
CA SER A 347 25.51 23.65 10.27
C SER A 347 26.42 22.45 9.95
N GLN A 348 26.02 21.59 9.00
CA GLN A 348 26.81 20.47 8.51
C GLN A 348 27.82 20.90 7.44
N ALA A 349 27.47 21.79 6.52
CA ALA A 349 28.32 22.33 5.48
C ALA A 349 29.42 23.22 6.06
N GLN A 350 29.20 23.94 7.16
CA GLN A 350 30.25 24.64 7.91
C GLN A 350 31.14 23.68 8.72
N ALA A 351 30.57 22.60 9.26
CA ALA A 351 31.35 21.53 9.90
C ALA A 351 32.19 20.73 8.87
N VAL A 352 31.68 20.63 7.64
CA VAL A 352 32.32 19.99 6.48
C VAL A 352 33.29 20.94 5.79
N GLU A 353 33.02 22.25 5.68
CA GLU A 353 33.93 23.29 5.15
C GLU A 353 35.17 23.44 6.04
N LYS A 354 35.00 23.35 7.36
CA LYS A 354 36.15 23.28 8.28
C LYS A 354 37.02 22.03 8.05
N ASN A 355 36.47 21.01 7.37
CA ASN A 355 37.16 19.76 7.00
C ASN A 355 37.31 19.59 5.47
N ALA A 356 36.99 20.60 4.65
CA ALA A 356 36.87 20.44 3.21
C ALA A 356 38.22 20.58 2.52
N ARG A 357 38.82 19.44 2.21
CA ARG A 357 39.94 19.33 1.25
C ARG A 357 39.67 18.35 0.11
N ASN A 358 38.47 17.73 0.01
CA ASN A 358 38.23 16.60 -0.88
C ASN A 358 37.06 16.81 -1.86
N ALA A 359 37.12 16.16 -3.03
CA ALA A 359 36.11 16.23 -4.10
C ALA A 359 34.75 15.61 -3.72
N GLU A 360 34.72 14.69 -2.76
CA GLU A 360 33.51 14.01 -2.27
C GLU A 360 32.49 15.00 -1.68
N THR A 361 32.95 16.04 -0.97
CA THR A 361 32.07 17.04 -0.34
C THR A 361 31.35 17.94 -1.34
N HIS A 362 31.95 18.20 -2.51
CA HIS A 362 31.27 18.91 -3.60
C HIS A 362 30.20 18.04 -4.29
N ALA A 363 30.46 16.73 -4.42
CA ALA A 363 29.48 15.80 -4.99
C ALA A 363 28.24 15.65 -4.09
N THR A 364 28.42 15.59 -2.76
CA THR A 364 27.31 15.55 -1.80
C THR A 364 26.44 16.81 -1.86
N ALA A 365 27.05 18.00 -1.93
CA ALA A 365 26.31 19.27 -2.04
C ALA A 365 25.51 19.36 -3.35
N LEU A 366 26.12 19.03 -4.49
CA LEU A 366 25.44 19.00 -5.78
C LEU A 366 24.30 17.97 -5.83
N HIS A 367 24.48 16.82 -5.19
CA HIS A 367 23.44 15.79 -5.12
C HIS A 367 22.19 16.28 -4.35
N LEU A 368 22.38 17.01 -3.25
CA LEU A 368 21.30 17.58 -2.46
C LEU A 368 20.50 18.62 -3.26
N ASP A 369 21.17 19.46 -4.05
CA ASP A 369 20.50 20.47 -4.87
C ASP A 369 19.65 19.84 -5.99
N ILE A 370 20.12 18.75 -6.62
CA ILE A 370 19.34 17.97 -7.59
C ILE A 370 18.05 17.39 -6.97
N GLN A 371 18.07 17.05 -5.68
CA GLN A 371 16.91 16.48 -4.99
C GLN A 371 15.92 17.55 -4.48
N ARG A 372 16.37 18.80 -4.29
CA ARG A 372 15.51 19.91 -3.85
C ARG A 372 14.68 20.49 -4.99
N ALA A 373 15.21 20.47 -6.22
CA ALA A 373 14.52 21.03 -7.39
C ALA A 373 13.09 20.47 -7.62
N PRO A 374 12.83 19.15 -7.51
CA PRO A 374 11.48 18.62 -7.63
C PRO A 374 10.50 19.10 -6.55
N ILE A 375 10.96 19.25 -5.30
CA ILE A 375 10.13 19.74 -4.19
C ILE A 375 9.81 21.21 -4.41
N ALA A 376 10.82 22.01 -4.75
CA ALA A 376 10.67 23.41 -5.14
C ALA A 376 9.63 23.59 -6.25
N LEU A 377 9.77 22.81 -7.34
CA LEU A 377 8.81 22.84 -8.44
C LEU A 377 7.40 22.43 -8.01
N ALA A 378 7.26 21.43 -7.14
CA ALA A 378 5.97 21.03 -6.59
C ALA A 378 5.33 22.13 -5.74
N ILE A 379 6.12 22.84 -4.91
CA ILE A 379 5.63 24.00 -4.15
C ILE A 379 5.13 25.08 -5.10
N VAL A 380 5.89 25.42 -6.15
CA VAL A 380 5.47 26.42 -7.14
C VAL A 380 4.15 26.01 -7.79
N LYS A 381 4.02 24.75 -8.23
CA LYS A 381 2.77 24.24 -8.81
C LYS A 381 1.60 24.24 -7.81
N LEU A 382 1.86 24.03 -6.52
CA LEU A 382 0.84 24.15 -5.48
C LEU A 382 0.42 25.61 -5.30
N LEU A 383 1.37 26.52 -5.15
CA LEU A 383 1.14 27.96 -4.98
C LEU A 383 0.35 28.54 -6.17
N GLN A 384 0.63 28.09 -7.40
CA GLN A 384 -0.15 28.47 -8.60
C GLN A 384 -1.63 28.07 -8.54
N LYS A 385 -2.00 27.12 -7.68
CA LYS A 385 -3.39 26.68 -7.47
C LYS A 385 -4.05 27.33 -6.24
N LEU A 386 -3.32 28.16 -5.48
CA LEU A 386 -3.84 28.86 -4.31
C LEU A 386 -4.23 30.30 -4.68
N PRO A 387 -5.17 30.92 -3.93
CA PRO A 387 -5.51 32.33 -4.08
C PRO A 387 -4.31 33.26 -3.85
N ASP A 388 -4.28 34.39 -4.56
CA ASP A 388 -3.20 35.39 -4.47
C ASP A 388 -2.95 35.90 -3.05
N ALA A 389 -4.01 35.99 -2.22
CA ALA A 389 -3.91 36.38 -0.82
C ALA A 389 -3.00 35.45 0.01
N VAL A 390 -2.99 34.15 -0.31
CA VAL A 390 -2.12 33.14 0.31
C VAL A 390 -0.75 33.16 -0.34
N THR A 391 -0.72 33.22 -1.67
CA THR A 391 0.51 33.19 -2.47
C THR A 391 1.41 34.37 -2.13
N GLY A 392 0.89 35.59 -2.01
CA GLY A 392 1.65 36.81 -1.68
C GLY A 392 2.37 36.77 -0.33
N ARG A 393 1.79 36.14 0.69
CA ARG A 393 2.39 36.01 2.04
C ARG A 393 3.54 35.00 2.06
N HIS A 394 3.43 33.96 1.26
CA HIS A 394 4.41 32.89 1.19
C HIS A 394 5.51 33.17 0.17
N LEU A 395 5.23 33.92 -0.90
CA LEU A 395 6.14 34.26 -2.00
C LEU A 395 7.48 34.85 -1.54
N HIS A 396 7.50 35.70 -0.51
CA HIS A 396 8.74 36.33 -0.01
C HIS A 396 9.80 35.30 0.44
N GLY A 397 9.41 34.12 0.90
CA GLY A 397 10.34 33.02 1.23
C GLY A 397 10.74 32.14 0.04
N TYR A 398 10.00 32.17 -1.07
CA TYR A 398 10.19 31.30 -2.23
C TYR A 398 10.71 32.04 -3.49
N TYR A 399 10.96 33.34 -3.43
CA TYR A 399 11.51 34.12 -4.56
C TYR A 399 12.83 33.57 -5.10
N PHE A 400 13.69 33.01 -4.24
CA PHE A 400 14.93 32.35 -4.66
C PHE A 400 14.69 31.05 -5.44
N ILE A 401 13.52 30.41 -5.28
CA ILE A 401 13.18 29.15 -5.93
C ILE A 401 12.56 29.39 -7.32
N LEU A 402 11.75 30.44 -7.46
CA LEU A 402 11.14 30.85 -8.73
C LEU A 402 12.16 31.37 -9.75
N LEU A 403 13.33 31.86 -9.31
CA LEU A 403 14.40 32.34 -10.20
C LEU A 403 15.16 31.20 -10.92
N PHE A 404 14.92 29.94 -10.55
CA PHE A 404 15.58 28.75 -11.13
C PHE A 404 14.64 27.84 -11.95
N SER A 405 13.38 28.23 -12.12
CA SER A 405 12.37 27.57 -12.98
C SER A 405 12.02 28.47 -14.15
#